data_AF-A0A8J8GZ76-F1
#
_entry.id   AF-A0A8J8GZ76-F1
#
_cell.length_a   1.000
_cell.length_b   1.000
_cell.length_c   1.000
_cell.angle_alpha   90.00
_cell.angle_beta   90.00
_cell.angle_gamma   90.00
#
_symmetry.space_group_name_H-M   'P 1'
#
loop_
_entity.id
_entity.type
_entity.pdbx_description
1 polymer ?
#
loop_
_entity_poly.entity_id
_entity_poly.type
_entity_poly.pdbx_seq_one_letter_code
_entity_poly.pdbx_strand_id
1 'polypeptide(L)'
;MSWSLSLGEVADATESPDADAQHWAVQQAITEQIDTQKAAGSTLYDSSEVCQQIDAAAAAAAALLTSGTLGEGPWFVSLSGHANPGHKPTPGWSNDAITIHVSQAARPA
;
A
#
# COMPACT_ATOMS: atom_id res chain seq x y z
N MET A 1 6.88 -16.35 -3.71
CA MET A 1 7.66 -15.21 -4.22
C MET A 1 7.50 -14.05 -3.25
N SER A 2 8.59 -13.49 -2.74
CA SER A 2 8.55 -12.35 -1.81
C SER A 2 8.79 -11.04 -2.55
N TRP A 3 8.14 -9.97 -2.09
CA TRP A 3 8.28 -8.62 -2.66
C TRP A 3 8.28 -7.57 -1.56
N SER A 4 8.89 -6.41 -1.82
CA SER A 4 8.91 -5.27 -0.92
C SER A 4 8.97 -3.97 -1.70
N LEU A 5 8.22 -2.98 -1.23
CA LEU A 5 8.08 -1.65 -1.80
C LEU A 5 8.14 -0.62 -0.68
N SER A 6 8.96 0.41 -0.88
CA SER A 6 8.93 1.60 -0.03
C SER A 6 8.30 2.73 -0.85
N LEU A 7 7.14 3.17 -0.40
CA LEU A 7 6.52 4.40 -0.83
C LEU A 7 7.19 5.51 -0.04
N GLY A 8 7.57 6.59 -0.71
CA GLY A 8 8.23 7.72 -0.07
C GLY A 8 7.29 8.47 0.86
N GLU A 9 7.38 9.80 0.83
CA GLU A 9 6.36 10.62 1.45
C GLU A 9 5.04 10.45 0.69
N VAL A 10 3.98 10.02 1.39
CA VAL A 10 2.62 10.03 0.86
C VAL A 10 1.95 11.29 1.40
N ALA A 11 1.48 12.14 0.48
CA ALA A 11 1.00 13.49 0.75
C ALA A 11 0.03 13.58 1.92
N ASP A 12 0.04 14.73 2.61
CA ASP A 12 -0.89 15.04 3.69
C ASP A 12 -2.33 15.02 3.17
N ALA A 13 -3.11 14.02 3.59
CA ALA A 13 -4.44 13.81 3.04
C ALA A 13 -5.49 14.81 3.57
N THR A 14 -5.10 15.80 4.39
CA THR A 14 -6.06 16.59 5.19
C THR A 14 -6.77 17.72 4.43
N GLU A 15 -6.45 17.97 3.16
CA GLU A 15 -7.00 19.15 2.45
C GLU A 15 -8.36 18.95 1.74
N SER A 16 -8.95 17.74 1.72
CA SER A 16 -10.26 17.48 1.08
C SER A 16 -11.39 17.31 2.12
N PRO A 17 -12.51 18.07 2.03
CA PRO A 17 -13.67 17.89 2.91
C PRO A 17 -14.51 16.64 2.59
N ASP A 18 -14.23 15.97 1.47
CA ASP A 18 -14.88 14.73 1.04
C ASP A 18 -13.94 13.54 1.28
N ALA A 19 -14.30 12.68 2.23
CA ALA A 19 -13.54 11.52 2.64
C ALA A 19 -13.41 10.46 1.53
N ASP A 20 -14.40 10.37 0.63
CA ASP A 20 -14.36 9.43 -0.49
C ASP A 20 -13.40 9.95 -1.58
N ALA A 21 -13.42 11.26 -1.84
CA ALA A 21 -12.45 11.89 -2.73
C ALA A 21 -11.01 11.79 -2.17
N GLN A 22 -10.86 11.89 -0.85
CA GLN A 22 -9.59 11.73 -0.14
C GLN A 22 -9.06 10.29 -0.23
N HIS A 23 -9.92 9.30 0.00
CA HIS A 23 -9.57 7.88 -0.14
C HIS A 23 -9.15 7.56 -1.58
N TRP A 24 -9.86 8.07 -2.57
CA TRP A 24 -9.50 7.91 -3.97
C TRP A 24 -8.15 8.56 -4.31
N ALA A 25 -7.89 9.79 -3.83
CA ALA A 25 -6.64 10.49 -4.11
C ALA A 25 -5.43 9.80 -3.47
N VAL A 26 -5.55 9.34 -2.22
CA VAL A 26 -4.50 8.57 -1.53
C VAL A 26 -4.25 7.23 -2.23
N GLN A 27 -5.33 6.53 -2.60
CA GLN A 27 -5.23 5.27 -3.34
C GLN A 27 -4.54 5.49 -4.69
N GLN A 28 -4.88 6.54 -5.42
CA GLN A 28 -4.27 6.89 -6.70
C GLN A 28 -2.77 7.20 -6.54
N ALA A 29 -2.39 7.99 -5.53
CA ALA A 29 -0.98 8.32 -5.27
C ALA A 29 -0.15 7.07 -4.92
N ILE A 30 -0.71 6.15 -4.13
CA ILE A 30 -0.08 4.87 -3.81
C ILE A 30 0.05 4.01 -5.09
N THR A 31 -0.99 3.91 -5.90
CA THR A 31 -0.99 3.15 -7.16
C THR A 31 0.02 3.73 -8.16
N GLU A 32 0.11 5.04 -8.32
CA GLU A 32 1.07 5.67 -9.23
C GLU A 32 2.52 5.44 -8.81
N GLN A 33 2.82 5.49 -7.51
CA GLN A 33 4.14 5.14 -6.99
C GLN A 33 4.46 3.65 -7.19
N ILE A 34 3.47 2.77 -7.00
CA ILE A 34 3.60 1.34 -7.31
C ILE A 34 3.91 1.13 -8.79
N ASP A 35 3.16 1.77 -9.69
CA ASP A 35 3.34 1.61 -11.13
C ASP A 35 4.66 2.19 -11.62
N THR A 36 5.12 3.29 -11.04
CA THR A 36 6.47 3.83 -11.26
C THR A 36 7.55 2.81 -10.87
N GLN A 37 7.38 2.15 -9.72
CA GLN A 37 8.33 1.15 -9.22
C GLN A 37 8.24 -0.18 -9.99
N LYS A 38 7.07 -0.53 -10.54
CA LYS A 38 6.88 -1.63 -11.50
C LYS A 38 7.60 -1.30 -12.82
N ALA A 39 7.43 -0.07 -13.34
CA ALA A 39 8.03 0.39 -14.59
C ALA A 39 9.57 0.55 -14.51
N ALA A 40 10.11 0.81 -13.31
CA ALA A 40 11.55 0.90 -13.05
C ALA A 40 12.33 -0.43 -13.21
N GLY A 41 11.68 -1.52 -13.64
CA GLY A 41 12.35 -2.72 -14.12
C GLY A 41 12.54 -3.83 -13.08
N SER A 42 11.71 -3.87 -12.04
CA SER A 42 11.72 -5.00 -11.11
C SER A 42 11.10 -6.25 -11.74
N THR A 43 11.92 -7.24 -12.04
CA THR A 43 11.53 -8.58 -12.52
C THR A 43 10.71 -9.40 -11.52
N LEU A 44 10.43 -8.86 -10.33
CA LEU A 44 9.62 -9.49 -9.28
C LEU A 44 8.12 -9.53 -9.61
N TYR A 45 7.65 -8.69 -10.53
CA TYR A 45 6.23 -8.43 -10.76
C TYR A 45 5.63 -9.20 -11.95
N ASP A 46 6.39 -10.11 -12.56
CA ASP A 46 5.98 -10.86 -13.76
C ASP A 46 4.95 -11.98 -13.47
N SER A 47 4.51 -12.13 -12.21
CA SER A 47 3.46 -13.06 -11.82
C SER A 47 2.19 -12.32 -11.39
N SER A 48 1.06 -12.70 -12.00
CA SER A 48 -0.26 -12.12 -11.71
C SER A 48 -0.64 -12.16 -10.22
N GLU A 49 -0.12 -13.13 -9.48
CA GLU A 49 -0.34 -13.34 -8.04
C GLU A 49 0.35 -12.27 -7.19
N VAL A 50 1.59 -11.90 -7.55
CA VAL A 50 2.32 -10.82 -6.87
C VAL A 50 1.65 -9.47 -7.14
N CYS A 51 1.19 -9.22 -8.37
CA CYS A 51 0.42 -8.00 -8.67
C CYS A 51 -0.86 -7.91 -7.84
N GLN A 52 -1.62 -9.00 -7.70
CA GLN A 52 -2.83 -9.02 -6.87
C GLN A 52 -2.55 -8.70 -5.39
N GLN A 53 -1.44 -9.19 -4.83
CA GLN A 53 -1.06 -8.85 -3.47
C GLN A 53 -0.65 -7.39 -3.29
N ILE A 54 0.04 -6.82 -4.28
CA ILE A 54 0.44 -5.42 -4.25
C ILE A 54 -0.79 -4.52 -4.28
N ASP A 55 -1.75 -4.81 -5.15
CA ASP A 55 -2.99 -4.04 -5.25
C ASP A 55 -3.81 -4.15 -3.95
N ALA A 56 -3.84 -5.33 -3.32
CA ALA A 56 -4.46 -5.52 -2.01
C ALA A 56 -3.73 -4.73 -0.89
N ALA A 57 -2.40 -4.72 -0.91
CA ALA A 57 -1.60 -3.94 0.04
C ALA A 57 -1.82 -2.44 -0.12
N ALA A 58 -1.94 -1.97 -1.37
CA ALA A 58 -2.23 -0.57 -1.70
C ALA A 58 -3.59 -0.13 -1.16
N ALA A 59 -4.63 -0.93 -1.42
CA ALA A 59 -5.98 -0.65 -0.92
C ALA A 59 -6.04 -0.63 0.61
N ALA A 60 -5.37 -1.57 1.27
CA ALA A 60 -5.31 -1.61 2.73
C ALA A 60 -4.51 -0.44 3.33
N ALA A 61 -3.42 -0.02 2.69
CA ALA A 61 -2.68 1.17 3.10
C ALA A 61 -3.52 2.44 2.94
N ALA A 62 -4.24 2.60 1.82
CA ALA A 62 -5.15 3.72 1.62
C ALA A 62 -6.23 3.78 2.71
N ALA A 63 -6.86 2.64 3.01
CA ALA A 63 -7.85 2.53 4.08
C ALA A 63 -7.28 2.87 5.46
N LEU A 64 -6.02 2.49 5.77
CA LEU A 64 -5.36 2.88 7.02
C LEU A 64 -5.15 4.39 7.10
N LEU A 65 -4.64 5.01 6.04
CA LEU A 65 -4.38 6.45 5.98
C LEU A 65 -5.66 7.29 6.06
N THR A 66 -6.78 6.82 5.51
CA THR A 66 -8.06 7.53 5.55
C THR A 66 -8.97 7.14 6.72
N SER A 67 -8.57 6.16 7.52
CA SER A 67 -9.37 5.72 8.68
C SER A 67 -9.55 6.79 9.76
N GLY A 68 -8.74 7.85 9.74
CA GLY A 68 -8.68 8.85 10.81
C GLY A 68 -8.08 8.33 12.13
N THR A 69 -7.57 7.09 12.15
CA THR A 69 -6.93 6.49 13.34
C THR A 69 -5.44 6.82 13.44
N LEU A 70 -4.83 7.22 12.32
CA LEU A 70 -3.46 7.69 12.25
C LEU A 70 -3.43 9.20 12.48
N GLY A 71 -2.32 9.71 13.04
CA GLY A 71 -2.11 11.15 13.15
C GLY A 71 -2.11 11.82 11.77
N GLU A 72 -2.22 13.15 11.76
CA GLU A 72 -2.09 13.96 10.54
C GLU A 72 -0.70 13.78 9.89
N GLY A 73 -0.63 13.88 8.57
CA GLY A 73 0.56 13.61 7.78
C GLY A 73 1.74 14.56 8.04
N PRO A 74 2.89 14.31 7.38
CA PRO A 74 3.11 13.31 6.33
C PRO A 74 3.37 11.88 6.84
N TRP A 75 3.01 10.88 6.03
CA TRP A 75 3.25 9.45 6.32
C TRP A 75 4.32 8.84 5.41
N PHE A 76 5.07 7.90 5.97
CA PHE A 76 5.96 7.00 5.23
C PHE A 76 5.35 5.60 5.25
N VAL A 77 5.21 4.99 4.07
CA VAL A 77 4.54 3.68 3.91
C VAL A 77 5.49 2.68 3.28
N SER A 78 5.65 1.51 3.91
CA SER A 78 6.34 0.37 3.32
C SER A 78 5.39 -0.81 3.21
N LEU A 79 5.33 -1.40 2.02
CA LEU A 79 4.50 -2.56 1.69
C LEU A 79 5.42 -3.74 1.41
N SER A 80 5.10 -4.92 1.92
CA SER A 80 5.81 -6.15 1.56
C SER A 80 4.86 -7.32 1.59
N GLY A 81 5.24 -8.42 0.95
CA GLY A 81 4.41 -9.61 0.96
C GLY A 81 5.08 -10.84 0.42
N HIS A 82 4.35 -11.94 0.49
CA HIS A 82 4.73 -13.23 -0.05
C HIS A 82 3.52 -13.90 -0.71
N ALA A 83 3.62 -14.15 -2.02
CA ALA A 83 2.63 -14.89 -2.80
C ALA A 83 3.13 -16.31 -3.05
N ASN A 84 2.37 -17.32 -2.62
CA ASN A 84 2.69 -18.70 -2.96
C ASN A 84 2.22 -19.03 -4.38
N PRO A 85 2.97 -19.83 -5.16
CA PRO A 85 2.51 -20.26 -6.48
C PRO A 85 1.19 -21.03 -6.41
N GLY A 86 0.24 -20.65 -7.26
CA GLY A 86 -1.09 -21.26 -7.33
C GLY A 86 -2.00 -20.84 -6.19
N HIS A 87 -1.77 -19.66 -5.60
CA HIS A 87 -2.61 -19.17 -4.51
C HIS A 87 -4.07 -19.02 -4.96
N LYS A 88 -4.99 -19.32 -4.05
CA LYS A 88 -6.42 -19.11 -4.30
C LYS A 88 -7.12 -18.78 -2.99
N PRO A 89 -8.11 -17.86 -3.02
CA PRO A 89 -8.93 -17.59 -1.85
C PRO A 89 -9.57 -18.88 -1.34
N THR A 90 -9.20 -19.29 -0.12
CA THR A 90 -9.77 -20.46 0.55
C THR A 90 -10.38 -19.98 1.87
N PRO A 91 -11.70 -20.11 2.07
CA PRO A 91 -12.32 -19.65 3.31
C PRO A 91 -11.67 -20.28 4.54
N GLY A 92 -11.20 -19.44 5.48
CA GLY A 92 -10.54 -19.89 6.71
C GLY A 92 -9.08 -20.35 6.57
N TRP A 93 -8.46 -20.24 5.38
CA TRP A 93 -7.06 -20.60 5.16
C TRP A 93 -6.34 -19.55 4.32
N SER A 94 -5.24 -19.01 4.85
CA SER A 94 -4.30 -18.16 4.12
C SER A 94 -2.89 -18.66 4.37
N ASN A 95 -2.16 -18.95 3.29
CA ASN A 95 -0.70 -19.15 3.33
C ASN A 95 0.05 -17.94 2.79
N ASP A 96 -0.68 -16.94 2.30
CA ASP A 96 -0.15 -15.67 1.81
C ASP A 96 -0.14 -14.63 2.91
N ALA A 97 0.82 -13.71 2.81
CA ALA A 97 0.98 -12.64 3.76
C ALA A 97 1.28 -11.31 3.04
N ILE A 98 0.69 -10.25 3.56
CA ILE A 98 1.02 -8.86 3.24
C ILE A 98 1.33 -8.17 4.56
N THR A 99 2.42 -7.41 4.59
CA THR A 99 2.78 -6.55 5.71
C THR A 99 2.75 -5.10 5.24
N ILE A 100 2.06 -4.26 6.00
CA ILE A 100 1.97 -2.82 5.77
C ILE A 100 2.56 -2.14 6.99
N HIS A 101 3.61 -1.36 6.76
CA HIS A 101 4.22 -0.54 7.78
C HIS A 101 3.97 0.92 7.47
N VAL A 102 3.32 1.62 8.40
CA VAL A 102 3.08 3.06 8.30
C VAL A 102 3.79 3.74 9.46
N SER A 103 4.57 4.77 9.17
CA SER A 103 5.26 5.57 10.18
C SER A 103 5.15 7.06 9.89
N GLN A 104 5.28 7.87 10.93
CA GLN A 104 5.31 9.33 10.83
C GLN A 104 6.62 9.84 11.43
N ALA A 105 7.23 10.85 10.81
CA ALA A 105 8.27 11.59 11.49
C ALA A 105 7.66 12.34 12.68
N ALA A 106 8.31 12.30 13.83
CA ALA A 106 7.85 13.03 15.01
C ALA A 106 7.74 14.53 14.66
N ARG A 107 6.55 15.11 14.84
CA ARG A 107 6.35 16.55 14.73
C ARG A 107 7.11 17.20 15.91
N PRO A 108 8.03 18.14 15.69
CA PRO A 108 8.61 18.91 16.79
C PRO A 108 7.47 19.60 17.55
N ALA A 109 7.54 19.54 18.88
CA ALA A 109 6.56 20.16 19.77
C ALA A 109 6.55 21.69 19.65
#